data_AF-A0A370NBA5-F1
#
_entry.id   AF-A0A370NBA5-F1
#
_cell.length_a   1.000
_cell.length_b   1.000
_cell.length_c   1.000
_cell.angle_alpha   90.00
_cell.angle_beta   90.00
_cell.angle_gamma   90.00
#
_symmetry.space_group_name_H-M   'P 1'
#
loop_
_entity.id
_entity.type
_entity.pdbx_description
1 polymer ?
#
loop_
_entity_poly.entity_id
_entity_poly.type
_entity_poly.pdbx_seq_one_letter_code
_entity_poly.pdbx_strand_id
1 'polypeptide(L)'
;MVETAFVSKSDVATVKLEFFTPTRQIAHCGHATIATFSLLRELGRVNAGALTKETIDGCRNVLVDDHVVLMKQSSPTYRPIASGSDLAQKVARSMSLEV
;
A
#
# COMPACT_ATOMS: atom_id res chain seq x y z
N MET A 1 9.81 -4.04 11.53
CA MET A 1 8.68 -3.78 10.62
C MET A 1 7.90 -2.60 11.20
N VAL A 2 7.68 -1.54 10.44
CA VAL A 2 7.05 -0.30 10.94
C VAL A 2 5.53 -0.30 10.82
N GLU A 3 4.95 -1.26 10.09
CA GLU A 3 3.49 -1.43 9.99
C GLU A 3 3.08 -2.89 10.23
N THR A 4 1.95 -3.10 10.88
CA THR A 4 1.33 -4.41 11.11
C THR A 4 -0.05 -4.44 10.45
N ALA A 5 -0.37 -5.53 9.75
CA ALA A 5 -1.68 -5.77 9.17
C ALA A 5 -2.48 -6.77 10.02
N PHE A 6 -3.74 -6.43 10.32
CA PHE A 6 -4.71 -7.33 10.94
C PHE A 6 -5.74 -7.75 9.89
N VAL A 7 -6.00 -9.05 9.84
CA VAL A 7 -6.93 -9.67 8.88
C VAL A 7 -8.21 -10.06 9.59
N SER A 8 -9.35 -9.63 9.06
CA SER A 8 -10.67 -10.02 9.56
C SER A 8 -11.63 -10.30 8.41
N LYS A 9 -12.81 -10.84 8.73
CA LYS A 9 -13.87 -11.09 7.74
C LYS A 9 -14.38 -9.76 7.19
N SER A 10 -14.65 -9.72 5.90
CA SER A 10 -15.36 -8.62 5.23
C SER A 10 -16.69 -9.14 4.69
N ASP A 11 -17.71 -8.28 4.69
CA ASP A 11 -19.00 -8.55 4.06
C ASP A 11 -19.04 -8.07 2.59
N VAL A 12 -18.05 -7.28 2.16
CA VAL A 12 -18.01 -6.62 0.84
C VAL A 12 -16.76 -6.91 0.03
N ALA A 13 -15.75 -7.57 0.62
CA ALA A 13 -14.49 -7.92 -0.02
C ALA A 13 -14.03 -9.33 0.36
N THR A 14 -12.95 -9.82 -0.25
CA THR A 14 -12.36 -11.13 0.11
C THR A 14 -11.89 -11.15 1.57
N VAL A 15 -11.24 -10.08 2.02
CA VAL A 15 -10.81 -9.87 3.41
C VAL A 15 -10.87 -8.40 3.79
N LYS A 16 -11.02 -8.11 5.08
CA LYS A 16 -10.81 -6.77 5.63
C LYS A 16 -9.40 -6.66 6.18
N LEU A 17 -8.70 -5.59 5.82
CA LEU A 17 -7.35 -5.28 6.29
C LEU A 17 -7.32 -3.97 7.06
N GLU A 18 -6.72 -4.02 8.24
CA GLU A 18 -6.47 -2.87 9.07
C GLU A 18 -4.97 -2.74 9.31
N PHE A 19 -4.40 -1.59 8.94
CA PHE A 19 -2.96 -1.34 9.04
C PHE A 19 -2.68 -0.40 10.20
N PHE A 20 -1.70 -0.75 11.02
CA PHE A 20 -1.25 0.07 12.14
C PHE A 20 0.24 0.32 12.07
N THR A 21 0.61 1.59 12.16
CA THR A 21 1.93 2.01 12.63
C THR A 21 1.96 1.92 14.16
N PRO A 22 3.12 2.09 14.83
CA PRO A 22 3.17 2.05 16.29
C PRO A 22 2.25 3.06 17.00
N THR A 23 1.88 4.15 16.32
CA THR A 23 1.16 5.28 16.93
C THR A 23 -0.23 5.50 16.37
N ARG A 24 -0.59 4.93 15.21
CA ARG A 24 -1.91 5.15 14.59
C ARG A 24 -2.27 4.11 13.55
N GLN A 25 -3.57 4.00 13.30
CA GLN A 25 -4.12 3.34 12.12
C GLN A 25 -3.84 4.16 10.85
N ILE A 26 -3.57 3.47 9.75
CA ILE A 26 -3.42 4.06 8.41
C ILE A 26 -4.30 3.32 7.41
N ALA A 27 -4.73 4.02 6.36
CA ALA A 27 -5.63 3.46 5.36
C ALA A 27 -4.95 2.45 4.43
N HIS A 28 -3.70 2.72 4.06
CA HIS A 28 -3.00 1.96 3.02
C HIS A 28 -1.58 1.65 3.43
N CYS A 29 -1.17 0.43 3.17
CA CYS A 29 0.22 0.00 3.26
C CYS A 29 0.47 -1.05 2.17
N GLY A 30 1.23 -0.70 1.14
CA GLY A 30 1.41 -1.55 -0.04
C GLY A 30 2.15 -2.84 0.28
N HIS A 31 3.31 -2.73 0.94
CA HIS A 31 4.14 -3.87 1.31
C HIS A 31 3.41 -4.81 2.29
N ALA A 32 2.69 -4.28 3.28
CA ALA A 32 1.90 -5.09 4.20
C ALA A 32 0.73 -5.79 3.50
N THR A 33 0.13 -5.18 2.47
CA THR A 33 -0.89 -5.84 1.65
C THR A 33 -0.30 -7.04 0.91
N ILE A 34 0.83 -6.85 0.23
CA ILE A 34 1.53 -7.92 -0.52
C ILE A 34 1.87 -9.06 0.45
N ALA A 35 2.52 -8.76 1.58
CA ALA A 35 2.89 -9.76 2.58
C ALA A 35 1.67 -10.54 3.12
N THR A 36 0.56 -9.84 3.38
CA THR A 36 -0.66 -10.47 3.90
C THR A 36 -1.26 -11.46 2.90
N PHE A 37 -1.44 -11.05 1.65
CA PHE A 37 -2.04 -11.92 0.63
C PHE A 37 -1.12 -13.07 0.24
N SER A 38 0.21 -12.86 0.23
CA SER A 38 1.17 -13.95 0.03
C SER A 38 1.04 -15.01 1.13
N LEU A 39 1.00 -14.57 2.40
CA LEU A 39 0.83 -15.49 3.52
C LEU A 39 -0.53 -16.20 3.50
N LEU A 40 -1.62 -15.48 3.22
CA LEU A 40 -2.95 -16.10 3.11
C LEU A 40 -3.02 -17.13 1.98
N ARG A 41 -2.32 -16.90 0.87
CA ARG A 41 -2.21 -17.86 -0.24
C ARG A 41 -1.43 -19.10 0.18
N GLU A 42 -0.27 -18.91 0.82
CA GLU A 42 0.57 -20.01 1.35
C GLU A 42 -0.20 -20.88 2.36
N LEU A 43 -1.00 -20.25 3.23
CA LEU A 43 -1.84 -20.94 4.21
C LEU A 43 -3.13 -21.54 3.61
N GLY A 44 -3.36 -21.43 2.30
CA GLY A 44 -4.57 -21.93 1.63
C GLY A 44 -5.86 -21.22 2.06
N ARG A 45 -5.76 -20.01 2.60
CA ARG A 45 -6.91 -19.20 3.07
C ARG A 45 -7.54 -18.38 1.95
N VAL A 46 -6.80 -18.10 0.89
CA VAL A 46 -7.31 -17.48 -0.34
C VAL A 46 -6.80 -18.22 -1.57
N ASN A 47 -7.60 -18.19 -2.64
CA ASN A 47 -7.24 -18.76 -3.94
C ASN A 47 -6.45 -17.75 -4.77
N ALA A 48 -5.77 -18.24 -5.81
CA ALA A 48 -5.28 -17.36 -6.88
C ALA A 48 -6.45 -16.73 -7.64
N GLY A 49 -6.22 -15.56 -8.22
CA GLY A 49 -7.18 -14.80 -9.01
C GLY A 49 -7.30 -13.34 -8.57
N ALA A 50 -8.33 -12.68 -9.11
CA ALA A 50 -8.68 -11.31 -8.75
C ALA A 50 -9.46 -11.31 -7.42
N LEU A 51 -8.80 -10.84 -6.37
CA LEU A 51 -9.34 -10.69 -5.03
C LEU A 51 -9.54 -9.22 -4.68
N THR A 52 -10.19 -8.96 -3.55
CA THR A 52 -10.43 -7.62 -3.04
C THR A 52 -10.07 -7.53 -1.57
N LYS A 53 -9.57 -6.36 -1.16
CA LYS A 53 -9.41 -6.00 0.25
C LYS A 53 -10.34 -4.84 0.59
N GLU A 54 -10.94 -4.89 1.77
CA GLU A 54 -11.60 -3.74 2.40
C GLU A 54 -10.62 -3.05 3.34
N THR A 55 -10.61 -1.72 3.33
CA THR A 55 -9.86 -0.88 4.29
C THR A 55 -10.76 0.26 4.75
N ILE A 56 -10.30 1.08 5.71
CA ILE A 56 -11.01 2.30 6.15
C ILE A 56 -11.24 3.33 5.03
N ASP A 57 -10.54 3.21 3.90
CA ASP A 57 -10.68 4.05 2.70
C ASP A 57 -11.37 3.29 1.54
N GLY A 58 -12.08 2.21 1.86
CA GLY A 58 -12.87 1.43 0.91
C GLY A 58 -12.14 0.23 0.31
N CYS A 59 -12.76 -0.34 -0.74
CA CYS A 59 -12.32 -1.59 -1.36
C CYS A 59 -11.29 -1.36 -2.47
N ARG A 60 -10.26 -2.21 -2.53
CA ARG A 60 -9.27 -2.22 -3.63
C ARG A 60 -8.96 -3.63 -4.12
N ASN A 61 -8.64 -3.74 -5.40
CA ASN A 61 -8.30 -5.00 -6.05
C ASN A 61 -6.87 -5.44 -5.70
N VAL A 62 -6.71 -6.75 -5.51
CA VAL A 62 -5.44 -7.44 -5.35
C VAL A 62 -5.46 -8.63 -6.30
N LEU A 63 -4.46 -8.76 -7.15
CA LEU A 63 -4.30 -9.92 -8.01
C LEU A 63 -3.30 -10.87 -7.34
N VAL A 64 -3.73 -12.08 -7.05
CA VAL A 64 -2.89 -13.14 -6.50
C VAL A 64 -2.65 -14.16 -7.60
N ASP A 65 -1.41 -14.37 -7.97
CA ASP A 65 -0.98 -15.48 -8.81
C ASP A 65 -0.20 -16.48 -7.94
N ASP A 66 0.27 -17.59 -8.52
CA ASP A 66 0.91 -18.67 -7.76
C ASP A 66 2.15 -18.22 -6.97
N HIS A 67 2.92 -17.27 -7.50
CA HIS A 67 4.16 -16.80 -6.88
C HIS A 67 4.24 -15.27 -6.73
N VAL A 68 3.21 -14.53 -7.15
CA VAL A 68 3.24 -13.07 -7.10
C VAL A 68 1.92 -12.49 -6.63
N VAL A 69 2.01 -11.42 -5.85
CA VAL A 69 0.86 -10.61 -5.45
C VAL A 69 1.04 -9.21 -6.00
N LEU A 70 0.05 -8.73 -6.73
CA LEU A 70 0.03 -7.43 -7.36
C LEU A 70 -1.11 -6.59 -6.78
N MET A 71 -0.83 -5.34 -6.45
CA MET A 71 -1.81 -4.39 -5.94
C MET A 71 -1.94 -3.21 -6.91
N LYS A 72 -3.16 -2.90 -7.34
CA LYS A 72 -3.40 -1.72 -8.18
C LYS A 72 -3.19 -0.44 -7.37
N GLN A 73 -2.35 0.46 -7.88
CA GLN A 73 -2.22 1.82 -7.34
C GLN A 73 -3.13 2.80 -8.10
N SER A 74 -3.47 3.91 -7.44
CA SER A 74 -4.13 5.03 -8.11
C SER A 74 -3.22 5.61 -9.19
N SER A 75 -3.82 6.15 -10.26
CA SER A 75 -3.06 6.81 -11.32
C SER A 75 -2.21 7.95 -10.73
N PRO A 76 -0.94 8.08 -11.13
CA PRO A 76 -0.08 9.12 -10.62
C PRO A 76 -0.53 10.50 -11.11
N THR A 77 -0.34 11.52 -10.28
CA THR A 77 -0.48 12.93 -10.66
C THR A 77 0.86 13.61 -10.49
N TYR A 78 1.22 14.46 -11.45
CA TYR A 78 2.52 15.13 -11.48
C TYR A 78 2.34 16.64 -11.40
N ARG A 79 3.20 17.30 -10.62
CA ARG A 79 3.29 18.76 -10.56
C ARG A 79 4.72 19.17 -10.88
N PRO A 80 4.96 20.00 -11.92
CA PRO A 80 6.30 20.45 -12.24
C PRO A 80 6.84 21.40 -11.16
N ILE A 81 8.13 21.29 -10.88
CA ILE A 81 8.88 22.22 -10.04
C ILE A 81 9.85 22.97 -10.95
N ALA A 82 9.74 24.29 -11.00
CA ALA A 82 10.62 25.12 -11.83
C ALA A 82 12.08 25.04 -11.34
N SER A 83 13.01 24.90 -12.27
CA SER A 83 14.44 24.95 -11.96
C SER A 83 14.82 26.29 -11.36
N GLY A 84 15.65 26.27 -10.31
CA GLY A 84 16.06 27.49 -9.59
C GLY A 84 14.97 28.11 -8.70
N SER A 85 13.77 27.53 -8.63
CA SER A 85 12.74 27.99 -7.68
C SER A 85 13.19 27.83 -6.23
N ASP A 86 12.64 28.66 -5.34
CA ASP A 86 12.89 28.55 -3.89
C ASP A 86 12.56 27.14 -3.35
N LEU A 87 11.48 26.52 -3.84
CA LEU A 87 11.14 25.14 -3.48
C LEU A 87 12.21 24.15 -3.94
N ALA A 88 12.71 24.26 -5.17
CA ALA A 88 13.76 23.38 -5.69
C ALA A 88 15.05 23.49 -4.84
N GLN A 89 15.47 24.72 -4.52
CA GLN A 89 16.65 24.95 -3.68
C GLN A 89 16.46 24.42 -2.25
N LYS A 90 15.27 24.61 -1.65
CA LYS A 90 14.95 24.08 -0.30
C LYS A 90 15.00 22.55 -0.28
N VAL A 91 14.43 21.89 -1.28
CA VAL A 91 14.47 20.42 -1.39
C VAL A 91 15.91 19.94 -1.50
N ALA A 92 16.70 20.51 -2.43
CA ALA A 92 18.08 20.10 -2.60
C ALA A 92 18.96 20.34 -1.35
N ARG A 93 18.81 21.48 -0.66
CA ARG A 93 19.47 21.72 0.64
C ARG A 93 19.07 20.71 1.73
N SER A 94 17.80 20.31 1.80
CA SER A 94 17.34 19.29 2.76
C SER A 94 17.97 17.91 2.52
N MET A 95 18.42 17.66 1.30
CA MET A 95 19.17 16.46 0.90
C MET A 95 20.69 16.67 0.95
N SER A 96 21.17 17.80 1.49
CA SER A 96 22.60 18.19 1.54
C SER A 96 23.28 18.29 0.16
N LEU A 97 22.52 18.63 -0.88
CA LEU A 97 23.04 18.93 -2.20
C LEU A 97 23.39 20.42 -2.30
N GLU A 98 24.51 20.73 -2.93
CA GLU A 98 24.91 22.11 -3.25
C GLU A 98 24.01 22.65 -4.37
N VAL A 99 23.42 23.83 -4.16
CA VAL A 99 22.44 24.49 -5.06
C VAL A 99 22.70 25.97 -5.13
#